data_AF-A0A3D3W8Y3-F1
#
_entry.id   AF-A0A3D3W8Y3-F1
#
_cell.length_a   1.000
_cell.length_b   1.000
_cell.length_c   1.000
_cell.angle_alpha   90.00
_cell.angle_beta   90.00
_cell.angle_gamma   90.00
#
_symmetry.space_group_name_H-M   'P 1'
#
loop_
_entity.id
_entity.type
_entity.pdbx_description
1 polymer ?
#
loop_
_entity_poly.entity_id
_entity_poly.type
_entity_poly.pdbx_seq_one_letter_code
_entity_poly.pdbx_strand_id
1 'polypeptide(L)'
;MTMNPGRTMNSLRNSTVEVICQMLVAIMAFICRTVFIKTMSIEYLGINSLFVNILSVLSLADFGVEVAVTYRLYQSIAENNEKLTRALMRFLRNAFRITAAVVIVLGLLCLPFLEVFIKHDPNISNLSLIFLLYLFGYAEKYLISYRRPLVVA
;
A
#
# COMPACT_ATOMS: atom_id res chain seq x y z
N MET A 1 40.45 -13.88 8.47
CA MET A 1 40.45 -12.71 7.56
C MET A 1 39.20 -12.81 6.70
N THR A 2 38.05 -12.36 7.20
CA THR A 2 36.77 -12.43 6.47
C THR A 2 36.76 -11.31 5.43
N MET A 3 36.88 -11.68 4.15
CA MET A 3 36.72 -10.76 3.02
C MET A 3 35.36 -10.07 3.15
N ASN A 4 35.38 -8.78 3.46
CA ASN A 4 34.19 -7.94 3.46
C ASN A 4 33.73 -7.84 1.98
N PRO A 5 32.60 -8.45 1.58
CA PRO A 5 32.17 -8.40 0.20
C PRO A 5 31.95 -6.92 -0.18
N GLY A 6 32.59 -6.47 -1.26
CA GLY A 6 32.49 -5.09 -1.73
C GLY A 6 31.02 -4.68 -1.86
N ARG A 7 30.70 -3.42 -1.55
CA ARG A 7 29.33 -2.85 -1.53
C ARG A 7 28.51 -3.23 -2.79
N THR A 8 29.19 -3.38 -3.92
CA THR A 8 28.64 -3.82 -5.21
C THR A 8 28.07 -5.25 -5.18
N MET A 9 28.76 -6.20 -4.55
CA MET A 9 28.32 -7.60 -4.47
C MET A 9 27.10 -7.76 -3.56
N ASN A 10 27.08 -7.02 -2.44
CA ASN A 10 25.93 -7.04 -1.53
C ASN A 10 24.70 -6.34 -2.15
N SER A 11 24.91 -5.24 -2.88
CA SER A 11 23.85 -4.57 -3.64
C SER A 11 23.28 -5.47 -4.74
N LEU A 12 24.13 -6.17 -5.50
CA LEU A 12 23.72 -7.12 -6.54
C LEU A 12 22.92 -8.29 -5.96
N ARG A 13 23.33 -8.83 -4.80
CA ARG A 13 22.61 -9.90 -4.12
C ARG A 13 21.24 -9.43 -3.64
N ASN A 14 21.16 -8.23 -3.05
CA ASN A 14 19.90 -7.66 -2.58
C ASN A 14 18.92 -7.43 -3.75
N SER A 15 19.39 -6.80 -4.83
CA SER A 15 18.58 -6.57 -6.03
C SER A 15 18.12 -7.88 -6.68
N THR A 16 19.00 -8.88 -6.79
CA THR A 16 18.62 -10.20 -7.34
C THR A 16 17.54 -10.88 -6.50
N VAL A 17 17.67 -10.84 -5.18
CA VAL A 17 16.66 -11.40 -4.27
C VAL A 17 15.33 -10.66 -4.41
N GLU A 18 15.34 -9.33 -4.50
CA GLU A 18 14.13 -8.52 -4.67
C GLU A 18 13.41 -8.83 -5.99
N VAL A 19 14.16 -8.98 -7.09
CA VAL A 19 13.61 -9.37 -8.39
C VAL A 19 12.98 -10.76 -8.35
N ILE A 20 13.65 -11.74 -7.74
CA ILE A 20 13.11 -13.10 -7.59
C ILE A 20 11.83 -13.08 -6.75
N CYS A 21 11.82 -12.34 -5.64
CA CYS A 21 10.63 -12.15 -4.81
C CYS A 21 9.47 -11.52 -5.60
N GLN A 22 9.72 -10.45 -6.37
CA GLN A 22 8.68 -9.84 -7.20
C GLN A 22 8.13 -10.81 -8.25
N MET A 23 8.99 -11.60 -8.88
CA MET A 23 8.57 -12.61 -9.86
C MET A 23 7.68 -13.67 -9.23
N LEU A 24 8.05 -14.18 -8.05
CA LEU A 24 7.23 -15.13 -7.30
C LEU A 24 5.87 -14.54 -6.90
N VAL A 25 5.85 -13.30 -6.42
CA VAL A 25 4.61 -12.58 -6.09
C VAL A 25 3.73 -12.42 -7.33
N ALA A 26 4.30 -12.07 -8.48
CA ALA A 26 3.57 -11.90 -9.73
C ALA A 26 2.95 -13.22 -10.21
N ILE A 27 3.70 -14.32 -10.17
CA ILE A 27 3.19 -15.66 -10.54
C ILE A 27 2.07 -16.06 -9.58
N MET A 28 2.25 -15.87 -8.27
CA MET A 28 1.24 -16.23 -7.29
C MET A 28 -0.04 -15.39 -7.45
N ALA A 29 0.10 -14.09 -7.72
CA ALA A 29 -1.03 -13.21 -8.03
C ALA A 29 -1.79 -13.67 -9.28
N PHE A 30 -1.07 -14.14 -10.31
CA PHE A 30 -1.68 -14.66 -11.54
C PHE A 30 -2.46 -15.96 -11.30
N ILE A 31 -1.90 -16.88 -10.50
CA ILE A 31 -2.58 -18.11 -10.09
C ILE A 31 -3.83 -17.78 -9.28
N CYS A 32 -3.72 -16.92 -8.25
CA CYS A 32 -4.87 -16.47 -7.48
C CYS A 32 -5.96 -15.88 -8.37
N ARG A 33 -5.60 -15.00 -9.30
CA ARG A 33 -6.56 -14.38 -10.23
C ARG A 33 -7.25 -15.43 -11.11
N THR A 34 -6.51 -16.41 -11.61
CA THR A 34 -7.06 -17.51 -12.42
C THR A 34 -8.02 -18.39 -11.62
N VAL A 35 -7.69 -18.71 -10.37
CA VAL A 35 -8.56 -19.48 -9.48
C VAL A 35 -9.83 -18.69 -9.19
N PHE A 36 -9.72 -17.40 -8.83
CA PHE A 36 -10.85 -16.53 -8.57
C PHE A 36 -11.80 -16.41 -9.77
N ILE A 37 -11.29 -16.28 -10.99
CA ILE A 37 -12.13 -16.25 -12.21
C ILE A 37 -12.91 -17.56 -12.40
N LYS A 38 -12.32 -18.70 -12.02
CA LYS A 38 -12.94 -20.02 -12.18
C LYS A 38 -13.90 -20.38 -11.04
N THR A 39 -13.74 -19.80 -9.85
CA THR A 39 -14.56 -20.12 -8.66
C THR A 39 -15.59 -19.05 -8.28
N MET A 40 -15.34 -17.78 -8.60
CA MET A 40 -16.24 -16.65 -8.36
C MET A 40 -16.74 -16.11 -9.71
N SER A 41 -18.03 -15.77 -9.79
CA SER A 41 -18.64 -15.22 -11.02
C SER A 41 -17.90 -13.94 -11.47
N ILE A 42 -17.86 -13.69 -12.78
CA ILE A 42 -17.13 -12.56 -13.41
C ILE A 42 -17.47 -11.21 -12.76
N GLU A 43 -18.70 -11.07 -12.25
CA GLU A 43 -19.19 -9.91 -11.50
C GLU A 43 -18.33 -9.57 -10.27
N TYR A 44 -17.93 -10.56 -9.45
CA TYR A 44 -17.09 -10.34 -8.27
C TYR A 44 -15.70 -9.82 -8.65
N LEU A 45 -15.16 -10.25 -9.78
CA LEU A 45 -13.87 -9.77 -10.28
C LEU A 45 -13.96 -8.30 -10.75
N GLY A 46 -15.08 -7.93 -11.38
CA GLY A 46 -15.37 -6.55 -11.76
C GLY A 46 -15.44 -5.63 -10.54
N ILE A 47 -16.18 -6.07 -9.52
CA ILE A 47 -16.33 -5.34 -8.24
C ILE A 47 -15.00 -5.21 -7.51
N ASN A 48 -14.21 -6.28 -7.45
CA ASN A 48 -12.88 -6.25 -6.87
C ASN A 48 -12.00 -5.19 -7.54
N SER A 49 -12.00 -5.18 -8.87
CA SER A 49 -11.24 -4.20 -9.66
C SER A 49 -11.74 -2.77 -9.40
N LEU A 50 -13.06 -2.57 -9.31
CA LEU A 50 -13.65 -1.27 -8.96
C LEU A 50 -13.18 -0.79 -7.58
N PHE A 51 -13.24 -1.64 -6.55
CA PHE A 51 -12.83 -1.29 -5.19
C PHE A 51 -11.35 -0.92 -5.12
N VAL A 52 -10.49 -1.73 -5.74
CA VAL A 52 -9.05 -1.46 -5.79
C VAL A 52 -8.77 -0.13 -6.48
N ASN A 53 -9.45 0.18 -7.59
CA ASN A 53 -9.26 1.46 -8.29
C ASN A 53 -9.74 2.65 -7.45
N ILE A 54 -10.92 2.58 -6.83
CA ILE A 54 -11.43 3.66 -5.96
C ILE A 54 -10.45 3.93 -4.81
N LEU A 55 -10.02 2.87 -4.12
CA LEU A 55 -9.07 3.00 -3.02
C LEU A 55 -7.71 3.50 -3.49
N SER A 56 -7.22 3.07 -4.66
CA SER A 56 -5.96 3.55 -5.24
C SER A 56 -5.99 5.03 -5.63
N VAL A 57 -7.14 5.58 -6.02
CA VAL A 57 -7.29 7.01 -6.28
C VAL A 57 -7.32 7.79 -4.96
N LEU A 58 -8.03 7.29 -3.95
CA LEU A 58 -7.99 7.82 -2.58
C LEU A 58 -6.55 7.84 -2.03
N SER A 59 -5.77 6.82 -2.35
CA SER A 59 -4.36 6.71 -1.98
C SER A 59 -3.46 7.78 -2.59
N LEU A 60 -3.83 8.33 -3.74
CA LEU A 60 -3.10 9.42 -4.39
C LEU A 60 -3.25 10.74 -3.61
N ALA A 61 -4.25 10.84 -2.73
CA ALA A 61 -4.51 12.01 -1.89
C ALA A 61 -3.44 12.25 -0.81
N ASP A 62 -2.48 11.33 -0.64
CA ASP A 62 -1.31 11.52 0.24
C ASP A 62 -0.31 12.55 -0.31
N PHE A 63 -0.62 13.20 -1.45
CA PHE A 63 0.12 14.30 -2.09
C PHE A 63 1.62 14.05 -2.33
N GLY A 64 2.06 12.79 -2.34
CA GLY A 64 3.48 12.45 -2.49
C GLY A 64 4.36 12.84 -1.28
N VAL A 65 3.74 13.11 -0.12
CA VAL A 65 4.44 13.49 1.13
C VAL A 65 5.47 12.43 1.54
N GLU A 66 5.16 11.15 1.36
CA GLU A 66 6.06 10.04 1.65
C GLU A 66 7.42 10.19 0.93
N VAL A 67 7.39 10.48 -0.38
CA VAL A 67 8.59 10.57 -1.21
C VAL A 67 9.44 11.78 -0.81
N ALA A 68 8.81 12.94 -0.63
CA ALA A 68 9.50 14.17 -0.26
C ALA A 68 10.17 14.08 1.12
N VAL A 69 9.47 13.51 2.10
CA VAL A 69 9.98 13.36 3.48
C VAL A 69 11.08 12.31 3.52
N THR A 70 10.93 11.19 2.80
CA THR A 70 11.95 10.14 2.74
C THR A 70 13.25 10.64 2.12
N TYR A 71 13.18 11.45 1.05
CA TYR A 71 14.37 12.09 0.47
C TYR A 71 15.12 12.96 1.48
N ARG A 72 14.39 13.81 2.21
CA ARG A 72 14.94 14.66 3.28
C ARG A 72 15.50 13.84 4.45
N LEU A 73 14.88 12.71 4.76
CA LEU A 73 15.32 11.79 5.81
C LEU A 73 16.67 11.15 5.47
N TYR A 74 16.86 10.68 4.23
CA TYR A 74 18.16 10.16 3.79
C TYR A 74 19.26 11.20 3.90
N GLN A 75 18.97 12.46 3.55
CA GLN A 75 19.91 13.56 3.73
C GLN A 75 20.24 13.80 5.21
N SER A 76 19.24 13.84 6.11
CA SER A 76 19.47 14.10 7.54
C SER A 76 20.25 12.98 8.24
N ILE A 77 20.10 11.74 7.78
CA ILE A 77 20.89 10.59 8.24
C ILE A 77 22.35 10.73 7.81
N ALA A 78 22.60 11.10 6.55
CA ALA A 78 23.96 11.30 6.04
C ALA A 78 24.70 12.42 6.79
N GLU A 79 23.98 13.46 7.24
CA GLU A 79 24.50 14.58 8.02
C GLU A 79 24.60 14.30 9.53
N ASN A 80 24.25 13.08 10.01
CA ASN A 80 24.19 12.70 11.43
C ASN A 80 23.32 13.65 12.30
N ASN A 81 22.31 14.29 11.71
CA ASN A 81 21.46 15.24 12.42
C ASN A 81 20.26 14.56 13.07
N GLU A 82 20.52 13.96 14.23
CA GLU A 82 19.56 13.26 15.08
C GLU A 82 18.28 14.05 15.39
N LYS A 83 18.38 15.38 15.50
CA LYS A 83 17.22 16.25 15.78
C LYS A 83 16.29 16.34 14.56
N LEU A 84 16.86 16.56 13.36
CA LEU A 84 16.11 16.61 12.11
C LEU A 84 15.48 15.26 11.78
N THR A 85 16.24 14.17 11.92
CA THR A 85 15.75 12.81 11.67
C THR A 85 14.52 12.49 12.54
N ARG A 86 14.57 12.80 13.84
CA ARG A 86 13.41 12.61 14.74
C ARG A 86 12.21 13.48 14.35
N ALA A 87 12.44 14.74 13.94
CA ALA A 87 11.38 15.64 13.51
C ALA A 87 10.69 15.13 12.22
N LEU A 88 11.47 14.69 11.23
CA LEU A 88 11.00 14.12 9.96
C LEU A 88 10.20 12.83 10.20
N MET A 89 10.69 11.92 11.04
CA MET A 89 9.95 10.70 11.38
C MET A 89 8.61 11.00 12.08
N ARG A 90 8.58 11.98 13.00
CA ARG A 90 7.34 12.38 13.68
C ARG A 90 6.35 13.03 12.73
N PHE A 91 6.83 13.86 11.80
CA PHE A 91 6.02 14.43 10.73
C PHE A 91 5.42 13.34 9.84
N LEU A 92 6.24 12.38 9.39
CA LEU A 92 5.79 11.28 8.55
C LEU A 92 4.74 10.40 9.25
N ARG A 93 4.94 10.11 10.54
CA ARG A 93 3.96 9.37 11.36
C ARG A 93 2.62 10.09 11.44
N ASN A 94 2.64 11.41 11.62
CA ASN A 94 1.41 12.19 11.70
C ASN A 94 0.73 12.29 10.34
N ALA A 95 1.50 12.50 9.27
CA ALA A 95 0.98 12.54 7.89
C ALA A 95 0.23 11.24 7.56
N PHE A 96 0.84 10.07 7.79
CA PHE A 96 0.18 8.78 7.51
C PHE A 96 -1.04 8.49 8.37
N ARG A 97 -1.10 9.02 9.61
CA ARG A 97 -2.31 8.91 10.43
C ARG A 97 -3.43 9.78 9.88
N ILE A 98 -3.11 10.99 9.42
CA ILE A 98 -4.07 11.88 8.80
C ILE A 98 -4.57 11.26 7.49
N THR A 99 -3.68 10.69 6.67
CA THR A 99 -4.09 10.07 5.41
C THR A 99 -4.94 8.83 5.64
N ALA A 100 -4.60 7.96 6.61
CA ALA A 100 -5.47 6.85 6.99
C ALA A 100 -6.87 7.32 7.43
N ALA A 101 -6.96 8.40 8.22
CA ALA A 101 -8.24 8.96 8.62
C ALA A 101 -9.03 9.53 7.42
N VAL A 102 -8.35 10.26 6.52
CA VAL A 102 -8.96 10.80 5.29
C VAL A 102 -9.47 9.67 4.39
N VAL A 103 -8.68 8.63 4.18
CA VAL A 103 -9.06 7.45 3.37
C VAL A 103 -10.28 6.76 3.97
N ILE A 104 -10.34 6.59 5.29
CA ILE A 104 -11.53 6.02 5.96
C ILE A 104 -12.76 6.90 5.76
N VAL A 105 -12.65 8.22 5.97
CA VAL A 105 -13.77 9.15 5.83
C VAL A 105 -14.26 9.19 4.38
N LEU A 106 -13.36 9.35 3.41
CA LEU A 106 -13.69 9.36 1.99
C LEU A 106 -14.24 8.00 1.53
N GLY A 107 -13.68 6.90 2.03
CA GLY A 107 -14.16 5.55 1.72
C GLY A 107 -15.59 5.33 2.22
N LEU A 108 -15.90 5.78 3.45
CA LEU A 108 -17.27 5.75 3.98
C LEU A 108 -18.22 6.62 3.16
N LEU A 109 -17.78 7.78 2.66
CA LEU A 109 -18.56 8.63 1.75
C LEU A 109 -18.79 7.99 0.38
N CYS A 110 -17.92 7.07 -0.06
CA CYS A 110 -18.10 6.32 -1.30
C CYS A 110 -19.13 5.17 -1.19
N LEU A 111 -19.51 4.73 0.01
CA LEU A 111 -20.52 3.67 0.21
C LEU A 111 -21.85 3.95 -0.50
N PRO A 112 -22.51 5.12 -0.35
CA PRO A 112 -23.77 5.40 -1.05
C PRO A 112 -23.60 5.50 -2.57
N PHE A 113 -22.44 5.94 -3.06
CA PHE A 113 -22.15 5.92 -4.50
C PHE A 113 -22.03 4.49 -5.04
N LEU A 114 -21.58 3.56 -4.21
CA LEU A 114 -21.39 2.17 -4.59
C LEU A 114 -22.71 1.48 -4.95
N GLU A 115 -23.79 1.79 -4.22
CA GLU A 115 -25.15 1.32 -4.53
C GLU A 115 -25.67 1.87 -5.87
N VAL A 116 -25.20 3.04 -6.31
CA VAL A 116 -25.57 3.64 -7.61
C VAL A 116 -24.81 2.98 -8.77
N PHE A 117 -23.53 2.65 -8.57
CA PHE A 117 -22.70 2.02 -9.60
C PHE A 117 -23.06 0.54 -9.83
N ILE A 118 -23.48 -0.17 -8.78
CA ILE A 118 -23.80 -1.61 -8.84
C ILE A 118 -25.33 -1.72 -8.84
N LYS A 119 -25.93 -1.49 -10.00
CA LYS A 119 -27.38 -1.67 -10.24
C LYS A 119 -27.79 -3.10 -9.84
N HIS A 120 -28.74 -3.19 -8.90
CA HIS A 120 -29.49 -4.37 -8.44
C HIS A 120 -29.09 -5.71 -9.08
N ASP A 121 -27.97 -6.29 -8.62
CA ASP A 121 -27.68 -7.70 -8.87
C ASP A 121 -27.99 -8.51 -7.59
N PRO A 122 -29.06 -9.33 -7.58
CA PRO A 122 -29.55 -10.00 -6.38
C PRO A 122 -28.60 -11.10 -5.84
N ASN A 123 -27.51 -11.41 -6.55
CA ASN A 123 -26.58 -12.48 -6.19
C ASN A 123 -25.39 -12.06 -5.29
N ILE A 124 -25.19 -10.76 -5.05
CA ILE A 124 -24.04 -10.27 -4.29
C ILE A 124 -24.50 -9.74 -2.94
N SER A 125 -24.71 -10.67 -2.01
CA SER A 125 -25.08 -10.34 -0.63
C SER A 125 -23.90 -9.67 0.10
N ASN A 126 -24.16 -8.61 0.85
CA ASN A 126 -23.19 -7.88 1.69
C ASN A 126 -22.05 -7.12 0.96
N LEU A 127 -22.32 -6.54 -0.21
CA LEU A 127 -21.37 -5.71 -0.95
C LEU A 127 -20.69 -4.63 -0.09
N SER A 128 -21.46 -3.91 0.73
CA SER A 128 -20.95 -2.86 1.63
C SER A 128 -19.94 -3.41 2.64
N LEU A 129 -20.13 -4.65 3.11
CA LEU A 129 -19.23 -5.30 4.06
C LEU A 129 -17.91 -5.69 3.39
N ILE A 130 -17.97 -6.21 2.15
CA ILE A 130 -16.77 -6.52 1.35
C ILE A 130 -15.98 -5.23 1.09
N PHE A 131 -16.64 -4.13 0.74
CA PHE A 131 -15.98 -2.85 0.57
C PHE A 131 -15.30 -2.37 1.86
N LEU A 132 -15.97 -2.52 3.01
CA LEU A 132 -15.43 -2.12 4.32
C LEU A 132 -14.18 -2.94 4.70
N LEU A 133 -14.15 -4.24 4.37
CA LEU A 133 -12.96 -5.08 4.53
C LEU A 133 -11.79 -4.58 3.66
N TYR A 134 -12.08 -4.20 2.42
CA TYR A 134 -11.08 -3.61 1.52
C TYR A 134 -10.55 -2.27 2.05
N LEU A 135 -11.46 -1.39 2.50
CA LEU A 135 -11.13 -0.10 3.08
C LEU A 135 -10.24 -0.24 4.31
N PHE A 136 -10.58 -1.17 5.21
CA PHE A 136 -9.79 -1.45 6.41
C PHE A 136 -8.40 -1.99 6.05
N GLY A 137 -8.31 -2.93 5.11
CA GLY A 137 -7.03 -3.45 4.63
C GLY A 137 -6.14 -2.38 3.99
N TYR A 138 -6.73 -1.38 3.33
CA TYR A 138 -5.98 -0.21 2.84
C TYR A 138 -5.53 0.70 3.99
N ALA A 139 -6.41 1.01 4.94
CA ALA A 139 -6.07 1.84 6.10
C ALA A 139 -4.95 1.24 6.96
N GLU A 140 -4.94 -0.09 7.15
CA GLU A 140 -3.87 -0.79 7.86
C GLU A 140 -2.52 -0.63 7.17
N LYS A 141 -2.47 -0.73 5.83
CA LYS A 141 -1.24 -0.51 5.06
C LYS A 141 -0.68 0.90 5.30
N TYR A 142 -1.53 1.92 5.35
CA TYR A 142 -1.13 3.30 5.69
C TYR A 142 -0.58 3.42 7.10
N LEU A 143 -1.26 2.82 8.06
CA LEU A 143 -0.82 2.77 9.45
C LEU A 143 0.49 2.01 9.64
N ILE A 144 0.86 1.07 8.76
CA ILE A 144 2.14 0.35 8.83
C ILE A 144 3.23 1.06 8.01
N SER A 145 2.87 1.85 6.98
CA SER A 145 3.82 2.50 6.08
C SER A 145 4.82 3.41 6.82
N TYR A 146 4.42 4.06 7.92
CA TYR A 146 5.34 4.90 8.73
C TYR A 146 6.54 4.12 9.30
N ARG A 147 6.46 2.78 9.41
CA ARG A 147 7.56 1.95 9.89
C ARG A 147 8.57 1.59 8.80
N ARG A 148 8.23 1.74 7.52
CA ARG A 148 9.12 1.40 6.39
C ARG A 148 10.47 2.13 6.43
N PRO A 149 10.54 3.45 6.68
CA PRO A 149 11.82 4.15 6.69
C PRO A 149 12.74 3.72 7.84
N LEU A 150 12.17 3.25 8.96
CA LEU A 150 12.91 2.74 10.11
C LEU A 150 13.62 1.40 9.85
N VAL A 151 13.12 0.62 8.88
CA VAL A 151 13.71 -0.70 8.54
C VAL A 151 14.81 -0.54 7.48
N VAL A 152 14.78 0.56 6.72
CA VAL A 152 15.74 0.84 5.64
C VAL A 152 16.91 1.71 6.12
N ALA A 153 16.68 2.54 7.14
CA ALA A 153 17.72 3.30 7.85
C ALA A 153 18.49 2.41 8.84
#